data_AF-A0A6A5HK64-F1
#
_entry.id   AF-A0A6A5HK64-F1
#
_cell.length_a   1.000
_cell.length_b   1.000
_cell.length_c   1.000
_cell.angle_alpha   90.00
_cell.angle_beta   90.00
_cell.angle_gamma   90.00
#
_symmetry.space_group_name_H-M   'P 1'
#
loop_
_entity.id
_entity.type
_entity.pdbx_description
1 polymer ?
#
loop_
_entity_poly.entity_id
_entity_poly.type
_entity_poly.pdbx_seq_one_letter_code
_entity_poly.pdbx_strand_id
1 'polypeptide(L)'
;MEQLSEDHYVFVEFPNFLKRKSQNEVDLKMKVTNLGLDIHETEDNEHFIRFIDLDVLENVEVLVGKNTLAILDKSEIKPSKSLTVIVKLGPYFQSVDQFRRLRNQHFYLKYDGFRLNDLRLFVEDWITTGRDIGTRFSWGPRPSEDVQPIMEHLKTHLGAVEAGSNLAFYFSDKAIHDNGLTLKIGEDRELVMFCKKIRSESLSYCHWSFEMEVVSSATAASTVPTPDF
;
A
#
# COMPACT_ATOMS: atom_id res chain seq x y z
N MET A 1 -24.95 4.12 3.61
CA MET A 1 -24.45 4.49 4.95
C MET A 1 -23.23 5.36 4.68
N GLU A 2 -23.27 6.61 5.16
CA GLU A 2 -22.28 7.70 5.08
C GLU A 2 -21.54 7.93 3.74
N GLN A 3 -22.04 8.90 2.97
CA GLN A 3 -21.22 9.67 2.03
C GLN A 3 -20.22 10.49 2.85
N LEU A 4 -18.96 10.04 2.90
CA LEU A 4 -17.85 10.87 3.33
C LEU A 4 -17.62 11.93 2.24
N SER A 5 -17.95 13.16 2.59
CA SER A 5 -17.48 14.36 1.92
C SER A 5 -15.97 14.47 2.16
N GLU A 6 -15.16 13.73 1.40
CA GLU A 6 -13.72 13.95 1.38
C GLU A 6 -13.43 15.10 0.42
N ASP A 7 -12.92 16.21 0.95
CA ASP A 7 -12.37 17.30 0.15
C ASP A 7 -11.16 16.78 -0.63
N HIS A 8 -11.42 16.26 -1.83
CA HIS A 8 -10.40 15.75 -2.74
C HIS A 8 -9.86 16.92 -3.56
N TYR A 9 -8.66 17.39 -3.23
CA TYR A 9 -7.99 18.46 -3.96
C TYR A 9 -7.08 17.89 -5.05
N VAL A 10 -7.39 18.18 -6.32
CA VAL A 10 -6.55 17.86 -7.48
C VAL A 10 -5.97 19.15 -8.04
N PHE A 11 -4.65 19.31 -7.96
CA PHE A 11 -3.95 20.47 -8.54
C PHE A 11 -3.26 20.06 -9.83
N VAL A 12 -3.63 20.71 -10.93
CA VAL A 12 -3.09 20.43 -12.28
C VAL A 12 -1.93 21.38 -12.61
N GLU A 13 -1.93 22.60 -12.07
CA GLU A 13 -0.83 23.57 -12.20
C GLU A 13 -0.72 24.44 -10.94
N PHE A 14 0.52 24.77 -10.53
CA PHE A 14 0.76 25.61 -9.36
C PHE A 14 0.74 27.11 -9.73
N PRO A 15 -0.17 27.94 -9.18
CA PRO A 15 -0.28 29.35 -9.56
C PRO A 15 1.02 30.13 -9.35
N ASN A 16 1.47 30.85 -10.38
CA ASN A 16 2.75 31.56 -10.37
C ASN A 16 2.91 32.58 -9.22
N PHE A 17 1.81 33.17 -8.73
CA PHE A 17 1.86 34.10 -7.61
C PHE A 17 2.17 33.42 -6.28
N LEU A 18 1.76 32.15 -6.11
CA LEU A 18 2.08 31.35 -4.92
C LEU A 18 3.54 30.89 -4.94
N LYS A 19 4.24 30.87 -6.09
CA LYS A 19 5.66 30.46 -6.18
C LYS A 19 6.60 31.39 -5.39
N ARG A 20 6.22 32.65 -5.15
CA ARG A 20 7.04 33.61 -4.37
C ARG A 20 6.96 33.30 -2.87
N LYS A 21 8.11 33.21 -2.20
CA LYS A 21 8.16 33.06 -0.74
C LYS A 21 7.61 34.32 -0.06
N SER A 22 6.67 34.15 0.87
CA SER A 22 6.12 35.26 1.66
C SER A 22 6.31 35.02 3.16
N GLN A 23 6.32 36.08 3.96
CA GLN A 23 6.55 36.01 5.40
C GLN A 23 5.48 35.19 6.18
N ASN A 24 4.30 34.97 5.57
CA ASN A 24 3.13 34.39 6.23
C ASN A 24 2.84 32.94 5.78
N GLU A 25 3.82 32.22 5.26
CA GLU A 25 3.63 30.83 4.78
C GLU A 25 3.11 29.87 5.86
N VAL A 26 3.47 30.09 7.14
CA VAL A 26 3.02 29.26 8.27
C VAL A 26 1.51 29.43 8.52
N ASP A 27 0.97 30.63 8.33
CA ASP A 27 -0.46 30.93 8.54
C ASP A 27 -1.34 30.43 7.39
N LEU A 28 -0.74 29.99 6.29
CA LEU A 28 -1.41 29.49 5.08
C LEU A 28 -1.40 27.96 4.98
N LYS A 29 -0.89 27.25 6.00
CA LYS A 29 -0.90 25.79 6.01
C LYS A 29 -2.32 25.24 5.99
N MET A 30 -2.61 24.45 4.97
CA MET A 30 -3.85 23.71 4.82
C MET A 30 -3.74 22.38 5.55
N LYS A 31 -4.74 22.09 6.39
CA LYS A 31 -4.88 20.79 7.05
C LYS A 31 -5.53 19.81 6.08
N VAL A 32 -4.74 18.90 5.55
CA VAL A 32 -5.18 17.93 4.55
C VAL A 32 -4.80 16.54 5.03
N THR A 33 -5.79 15.67 5.24
CA THR A 33 -5.59 14.28 5.65
C THR A 33 -5.36 13.36 4.46
N ASN A 34 -5.93 13.71 3.30
CA ASN A 34 -5.88 12.95 2.05
C ASN A 34 -5.32 13.83 0.93
N LEU A 35 -4.14 13.49 0.42
CA LEU A 35 -3.47 14.27 -0.62
C LEU A 35 -3.30 13.47 -1.91
N GLY A 36 -3.87 13.96 -3.01
CA GLY A 36 -3.66 13.43 -4.36
C GLY A 36 -2.67 14.27 -5.15
N LEU A 37 -1.65 13.64 -5.71
CA LEU A 37 -0.58 14.29 -6.47
C LEU A 37 -0.48 13.71 -7.88
N ASP A 38 -0.91 14.47 -8.88
CA ASP A 38 -0.61 14.22 -10.30
C ASP A 38 0.56 15.10 -10.73
N ILE A 39 1.78 14.61 -10.51
CA ILE A 39 3.00 15.40 -10.68
C ILE A 39 3.73 14.95 -11.93
N HIS A 40 4.01 15.91 -12.80
CA HIS A 40 4.77 15.71 -14.03
C HIS A 40 6.26 16.10 -13.86
N GLU A 41 6.56 17.01 -12.92
CA GLU A 41 7.93 17.46 -12.58
C GLU A 41 8.13 17.57 -11.07
N THR A 42 9.28 17.12 -10.55
CA THR A 42 9.54 17.08 -9.10
C THR A 42 9.55 18.44 -8.41
N GLU A 43 9.79 19.52 -9.16
CA GLU A 43 9.84 20.90 -8.63
C GLU A 43 8.46 21.43 -8.22
N ASP A 44 7.39 21.02 -8.93
CA ASP A 44 6.02 21.42 -8.61
C ASP A 44 5.57 20.90 -7.24
N ASN A 45 6.08 19.73 -6.84
CA ASN A 45 5.84 19.17 -5.49
C ASN A 45 6.34 20.12 -4.39
N GLU A 46 7.55 20.66 -4.54
CA GLU A 46 8.21 21.46 -3.50
C GLU A 46 7.45 22.78 -3.24
N HIS A 47 6.85 23.34 -4.30
CA HIS A 47 6.03 24.53 -4.18
C HIS A 47 4.68 24.26 -3.53
N PHE A 48 4.12 23.07 -3.72
CA PHE A 48 2.84 22.71 -3.17
C PHE A 48 2.94 22.30 -1.69
N ILE A 49 3.90 21.44 -1.36
CA ILE A 49 3.99 20.79 -0.05
C ILE A 49 4.21 21.77 1.10
N ARG A 50 4.85 22.92 0.85
CA ARG A 50 5.05 23.97 1.89
C ARG A 50 3.74 24.55 2.44
N PHE A 51 2.63 24.42 1.69
CA PHE A 51 1.31 24.87 2.11
C PHE A 51 0.49 23.75 2.75
N ILE A 52 1.05 22.56 2.96
CA ILE A 52 0.38 21.44 3.59
C ILE A 52 0.90 21.27 5.01
N ASP A 53 -0.03 21.11 5.95
CA ASP A 53 0.29 20.69 7.30
C ASP A 53 0.57 19.16 7.31
N LEU A 54 1.85 18.81 7.20
CA LEU A 54 2.29 17.41 7.11
C LEU A 54 2.00 16.61 8.38
N ASP A 55 1.81 17.27 9.54
CA ASP A 55 1.58 16.60 10.82
C ASP A 55 0.21 15.91 10.88
N VAL A 56 -0.74 16.33 10.03
CA VAL A 56 -2.09 15.76 9.94
C VAL A 56 -2.31 14.93 8.67
N LEU A 57 -1.27 14.76 7.84
CA LEU A 57 -1.36 14.03 6.58
C LEU A 57 -1.31 12.52 6.83
N GLU A 58 -2.38 11.81 6.46
CA GLU A 58 -2.49 10.37 6.69
C GLU A 58 -2.34 9.56 5.41
N ASN A 59 -3.01 9.98 4.34
CA ASN A 59 -3.12 9.23 3.10
C ASN A 59 -2.58 10.05 1.93
N VAL A 60 -1.69 9.46 1.16
CA VAL A 60 -1.13 10.10 -0.04
C VAL A 60 -1.35 9.20 -1.24
N GLU A 61 -1.94 9.76 -2.29
CA GLU A 61 -1.98 9.15 -3.61
C GLU A 61 -1.03 9.90 -4.53
N VAL A 62 -0.09 9.17 -5.14
CA VAL A 62 0.84 9.73 -6.12
C VAL A 62 0.69 9.02 -7.45
N LEU A 63 0.62 9.83 -8.48
CA LEU A 63 0.63 9.39 -9.86
C LEU A 63 2.02 9.64 -10.43
N VAL A 64 2.75 8.56 -10.69
CA VAL A 64 4.16 8.63 -11.05
C VAL A 64 4.39 8.18 -12.48
N GLY A 65 5.32 8.87 -13.14
CA GLY A 65 5.89 8.51 -14.43
C GLY A 65 7.40 8.32 -14.31
N LYS A 66 8.09 8.19 -15.46
CA LYS A 66 9.54 7.86 -15.53
C LYS A 66 10.42 8.80 -14.69
N ASN A 67 10.11 10.09 -14.66
CA ASN A 67 10.98 11.10 -14.05
C ASN A 67 10.54 11.51 -12.64
N THR A 68 9.40 11.03 -12.16
CA THR A 68 8.82 11.48 -10.89
C THR A 68 8.91 10.45 -9.76
N LEU A 69 9.55 9.30 -10.00
CA LEU A 69 9.83 8.27 -8.98
C LEU A 69 10.59 8.78 -7.76
N ALA A 70 11.47 9.76 -7.94
CA ALA A 70 12.20 10.38 -6.84
C ALA A 70 11.28 11.03 -5.79
N ILE A 71 10.00 11.26 -6.13
CA ILE A 71 9.01 11.73 -5.17
C ILE A 71 8.76 10.74 -4.04
N LEU A 72 8.88 9.43 -4.29
CA LEU A 72 8.71 8.40 -3.26
C LEU A 72 9.80 8.48 -2.19
N ASP A 73 10.93 9.12 -2.51
CA ASP A 73 12.02 9.32 -1.57
C ASP A 73 11.85 10.56 -0.68
N LYS A 74 10.85 11.41 -0.96
CA LYS A 74 10.59 12.65 -0.25
C LYS A 74 10.05 12.41 1.17
N SER A 75 10.41 13.32 2.08
CA SER A 75 10.14 13.24 3.51
C SER A 75 8.66 13.31 3.88
N GLU A 76 7.82 13.84 3.01
CA GLU A 76 6.37 13.96 3.18
C GLU A 76 5.62 12.69 2.77
N ILE A 77 6.21 11.85 1.91
CA ILE A 77 5.60 10.62 1.39
C ILE A 77 5.92 9.42 2.28
N LYS A 78 7.16 9.33 2.76
CA LYS A 78 7.63 8.21 3.60
C LYS A 78 6.88 8.00 4.93
N PRO A 79 6.51 9.05 5.68
CA PRO A 79 5.89 8.89 6.99
C PRO A 79 4.36 8.74 6.92
N SER A 80 3.73 8.91 5.74
CA SER A 80 2.29 8.80 5.64
C SER A 80 1.83 7.40 6.06
N LYS A 81 0.67 7.33 6.71
CA LYS A 81 0.10 6.06 7.16
C LYS A 81 -0.26 5.17 5.98
N SER A 82 -0.90 5.76 4.97
CA SER A 82 -1.25 5.09 3.72
C SER A 82 -0.60 5.78 2.52
N LEU A 83 -0.16 4.97 1.57
CA LEU A 83 0.42 5.42 0.32
C LEU A 83 -0.16 4.61 -0.85
N THR A 84 -0.80 5.31 -1.78
CA THR A 84 -1.27 4.77 -3.05
C THR A 84 -0.33 5.26 -4.15
N VAL A 85 0.32 4.34 -4.86
CA VAL A 85 1.16 4.65 -6.02
C VAL A 85 0.50 4.12 -7.27
N ILE A 86 0.15 5.02 -8.19
CA ILE A 86 -0.36 4.69 -9.50
C ILE A 86 0.71 5.04 -10.52
N VAL A 87 1.13 4.06 -11.30
CA VAL A 87 2.16 4.25 -12.32
C VAL A 87 1.49 4.42 -13.69
N LYS A 88 1.61 5.61 -14.30
CA LYS A 88 1.17 5.86 -15.69
C LYS A 88 2.27 5.39 -16.67
N LEU A 89 1.84 4.74 -17.77
CA LEU A 89 2.64 4.20 -18.90
C LEU A 89 4.06 4.79 -19.04
N GLY A 90 5.06 3.93 -18.93
CA GLY A 90 6.48 4.22 -19.20
C GLY A 90 7.28 2.92 -19.36
N PRO A 91 8.48 2.95 -20.00
CA PRO A 91 9.28 1.74 -20.19
C PRO A 91 9.62 1.12 -18.83
N TYR A 92 9.72 -0.21 -18.81
CA TYR A 92 9.92 -1.09 -17.65
C TYR A 92 10.67 -0.41 -16.49
N PHE A 93 10.01 -0.30 -15.34
CA PHE A 93 10.66 0.08 -14.10
C PHE A 93 11.78 -0.93 -13.85
N GLN A 94 13.01 -0.45 -13.73
CA GLN A 94 14.18 -1.32 -13.71
C GLN A 94 14.40 -2.00 -12.36
N SER A 95 13.79 -1.50 -11.27
CA SER A 95 13.93 -2.11 -9.95
C SER A 95 12.76 -1.81 -9.01
N VAL A 96 12.34 -2.85 -8.29
CA VAL A 96 11.34 -2.82 -7.21
C VAL A 96 11.90 -2.31 -5.89
N ASP A 97 13.22 -2.07 -5.82
CA ASP A 97 13.91 -1.69 -4.57
C ASP A 97 13.44 -0.35 -4.02
N GLN A 98 12.94 0.56 -4.86
CA GLN A 98 12.29 1.78 -4.39
C GLN A 98 11.04 1.46 -3.56
N PHE A 99 10.18 0.58 -4.06
CA PHE A 99 8.96 0.20 -3.36
C PHE A 99 9.27 -0.59 -2.08
N ARG A 100 10.29 -1.44 -2.09
CA ARG A 100 10.69 -2.24 -0.91
C ARG A 100 11.16 -1.36 0.26
N ARG A 101 11.73 -0.18 -0.03
CA ARG A 101 12.19 0.76 1.01
C ARG A 101 11.05 1.53 1.68
N LEU A 102 9.84 1.51 1.11
CA LEU A 102 8.67 2.14 1.71
C LEU A 102 8.28 1.40 2.99
N ARG A 103 7.93 2.16 4.04
CA ARG A 103 7.59 1.67 5.38
C ARG A 103 6.21 2.13 5.85
N ASN A 104 5.38 2.65 4.92
CA ASN A 104 4.01 3.03 5.20
C ASN A 104 3.21 1.84 5.77
N GLN A 105 2.26 2.11 6.66
CA GLN A 105 1.42 1.06 7.25
C GLN A 105 0.58 0.37 6.18
N HIS A 106 0.04 1.13 5.22
CA HIS A 106 -0.63 0.57 4.05
C HIS A 106 0.02 1.11 2.77
N PHE A 107 0.51 0.20 1.93
CA PHE A 107 1.02 0.55 0.60
C PHE A 107 0.17 -0.12 -0.49
N TYR A 108 -0.48 0.67 -1.32
CA TYR A 108 -1.22 0.21 -2.49
C TYR A 108 -0.45 0.53 -3.77
N LEU A 109 -0.23 -0.47 -4.63
CA LEU A 109 0.44 -0.32 -5.91
C LEU A 109 -0.50 -0.67 -7.07
N LYS A 110 -0.66 0.27 -8.00
CA LYS A 110 -1.22 0.02 -9.33
C LYS A 110 -0.14 0.24 -10.37
N TYR A 111 0.47 -0.86 -10.80
CA TYR A 111 1.50 -0.82 -11.82
C TYR A 111 1.45 -2.06 -12.72
N ASP A 112 1.13 -1.82 -14.00
CA ASP A 112 1.05 -2.84 -15.03
C ASP A 112 2.38 -3.57 -15.29
N GLY A 113 3.52 -3.01 -14.89
CA GLY A 113 4.82 -3.66 -15.07
C GLY A 113 5.29 -4.46 -13.85
N PHE A 114 4.56 -4.44 -12.74
CA PHE A 114 4.87 -5.24 -11.56
C PHE A 114 4.52 -6.71 -11.84
N ARG A 115 5.47 -7.63 -11.66
CA ARG A 115 5.32 -9.04 -12.02
C ARG A 115 5.37 -9.94 -10.80
N LEU A 116 5.04 -11.21 -11.00
CA LEU A 116 5.15 -12.25 -9.98
C LEU A 116 6.55 -12.35 -9.33
N ASN A 117 7.62 -12.17 -10.10
CA ASN A 117 8.98 -12.16 -9.57
C ASN A 117 9.22 -10.98 -8.62
N ASP A 118 8.63 -9.83 -8.93
CA ASP A 118 8.72 -8.63 -8.10
C ASP A 118 7.96 -8.82 -6.78
N LEU A 119 6.77 -9.42 -6.85
CA LEU A 119 5.99 -9.80 -5.67
C LEU A 119 6.78 -10.76 -4.78
N ARG A 120 7.43 -11.76 -5.37
CA ARG A 120 8.27 -12.71 -4.63
C ARG A 120 9.40 -12.00 -3.87
N LEU A 121 10.12 -11.09 -4.53
CA LEU A 121 11.16 -10.28 -3.89
C LEU A 121 10.59 -9.42 -2.76
N PHE A 122 9.36 -8.92 -2.92
CA PHE A 122 8.65 -8.17 -1.89
C PHE A 122 8.35 -9.02 -0.66
N VAL A 123 7.84 -10.24 -0.85
CA VAL A 123 7.54 -11.17 0.24
C VAL A 123 8.83 -11.60 0.96
N GLU A 124 9.89 -11.96 0.22
CA GLU A 124 11.20 -12.30 0.80
C GLU A 124 11.79 -11.15 1.61
N ASP A 125 11.65 -9.90 1.15
CA ASP A 125 12.06 -8.70 1.88
C ASP A 125 11.31 -8.52 3.19
N TRP A 126 9.99 -8.76 3.18
CA TRP A 126 9.15 -8.61 4.38
C TRP A 126 9.46 -9.67 5.43
N ILE A 127 9.73 -10.91 4.99
CA ILE A 127 10.21 -11.99 5.86
C ILE A 127 11.56 -11.61 6.48
N THR A 128 12.50 -11.14 5.66
CA THR A 128 13.87 -10.84 6.10
C THR A 128 13.92 -9.62 7.02
N THR A 129 13.14 -8.58 6.72
CA THR A 129 13.16 -7.32 7.49
C THR A 129 12.24 -7.34 8.70
N GLY A 130 11.37 -8.35 8.84
CA GLY A 130 10.49 -8.51 9.99
C GLY A 130 9.54 -7.32 10.15
N ARG A 131 8.71 -7.07 9.13
CA ARG A 131 7.72 -5.97 9.10
C ARG A 131 6.83 -5.94 10.35
N ASP A 132 6.36 -4.74 10.69
CA ASP A 132 5.53 -4.53 11.87
C ASP A 132 4.11 -5.08 11.67
N ILE A 133 3.48 -5.50 12.77
CA ILE A 133 2.09 -5.97 12.77
C ILE A 133 1.17 -4.86 12.27
N GLY A 134 0.20 -5.23 11.44
CA GLY A 134 -0.73 -4.31 10.78
C GLY A 134 -0.15 -3.63 9.54
N THR A 135 1.09 -3.95 9.14
CA THR A 135 1.62 -3.51 7.84
C THR A 135 0.92 -4.28 6.73
N ARG A 136 0.41 -3.56 5.74
CA ARG A 136 -0.37 -4.10 4.63
C ARG A 136 0.17 -3.63 3.28
N PHE A 137 0.19 -4.54 2.33
CA PHE A 137 0.44 -4.25 0.94
C PHE A 137 -0.72 -4.76 0.08
N SER A 138 -1.10 -3.94 -0.88
CA SER A 138 -2.15 -4.25 -1.84
C SER A 138 -1.61 -4.01 -3.24
N TRP A 139 -1.86 -4.93 -4.15
CA TRP A 139 -1.49 -4.79 -5.55
C TRP A 139 -2.72 -5.05 -6.42
N GLY A 140 -3.00 -4.12 -7.33
CA GLY A 140 -3.96 -4.32 -8.41
C GLY A 140 -3.26 -4.93 -9.62
N PRO A 141 -3.28 -6.27 -9.81
CA PRO A 141 -2.73 -6.90 -11.01
C PRO A 141 -3.48 -6.46 -12.27
N ARG A 142 -2.89 -6.77 -13.43
CA ARG A 142 -3.56 -6.45 -14.69
C ARG A 142 -4.90 -7.18 -14.77
N PRO A 143 -5.91 -6.60 -15.44
CA PRO A 143 -7.21 -7.22 -15.69
C PRO A 143 -7.16 -8.65 -16.22
N SER A 144 -6.16 -8.94 -17.05
CA SER A 144 -5.96 -10.22 -17.72
C SER A 144 -5.13 -11.23 -16.93
N GLU A 145 -4.56 -10.82 -15.78
CA GLU A 145 -3.77 -11.71 -14.95
C GLU A 145 -4.69 -12.54 -14.07
N ASP A 146 -4.60 -13.86 -14.23
CA ASP A 146 -5.19 -14.80 -13.30
C ASP A 146 -4.40 -14.76 -11.98
N VAL A 147 -5.10 -14.63 -10.86
CA VAL A 147 -4.50 -14.55 -9.54
C VAL A 147 -4.23 -15.93 -8.93
N GLN A 148 -4.85 -17.00 -9.46
CA GLN A 148 -4.62 -18.36 -8.98
C GLN A 148 -3.15 -18.82 -9.18
N PRO A 149 -2.52 -18.64 -10.36
CA PRO A 149 -1.11 -18.95 -10.56
C PRO A 149 -0.16 -18.19 -9.61
N ILE A 150 -0.54 -16.98 -9.20
CA ILE A 150 0.25 -16.18 -8.24
C ILE A 150 0.25 -16.89 -6.88
N MET A 151 -0.92 -17.29 -6.39
CA MET A 151 -1.07 -17.98 -5.11
C MET A 151 -0.36 -19.34 -5.13
N GLU A 152 -0.54 -20.15 -6.17
CA GLU A 152 0.12 -21.45 -6.31
C GLU A 152 1.66 -21.32 -6.35
N HIS A 153 2.18 -20.28 -7.02
CA HIS A 153 3.60 -20.01 -7.05
C HIS A 153 4.16 -19.69 -5.67
N LEU A 154 3.50 -18.82 -4.91
CA LEU A 154 3.91 -18.46 -3.54
C LEU A 154 3.85 -19.67 -2.60
N LYS A 155 2.79 -20.49 -2.70
CA LYS A 155 2.66 -21.76 -1.95
C LYS A 155 3.84 -22.70 -2.20
N THR A 156 4.18 -22.92 -3.47
CA THR A 156 5.21 -23.88 -3.88
C THR A 156 6.63 -23.43 -3.55
N HIS A 157 6.93 -22.13 -3.69
CA HIS A 157 8.31 -21.64 -3.62
C HIS A 157 8.69 -21.03 -2.27
N LEU A 158 7.72 -20.57 -1.48
CA LEU A 158 7.99 -19.92 -0.18
C LEU A 158 7.56 -20.77 1.02
N GLY A 159 7.05 -21.99 0.78
CA GLY A 159 6.55 -22.86 1.84
C GLY A 159 5.29 -22.31 2.52
N ALA A 160 4.53 -21.47 1.82
CA ALA A 160 3.29 -20.93 2.35
C ALA A 160 2.27 -22.06 2.53
N VAL A 161 1.56 -22.05 3.65
CA VAL A 161 0.48 -23.01 3.91
C VAL A 161 -0.85 -22.34 3.64
N GLU A 162 -1.87 -23.13 3.29
CA GLU A 162 -3.23 -22.59 3.23
C GLU A 162 -3.60 -22.01 4.60
N ALA A 163 -4.01 -20.74 4.59
CA ALA A 163 -4.62 -20.13 5.74
C ALA A 163 -5.89 -20.91 6.05
N GLY A 164 -6.03 -21.37 7.29
CA GLY A 164 -7.25 -22.03 7.72
C GLY A 164 -8.48 -21.13 7.58
N SER A 165 -9.67 -21.66 7.88
CA SER A 165 -10.98 -21.00 7.81
C SER A 165 -11.10 -19.66 8.58
N ASN A 166 -10.06 -19.26 9.32
CA ASN A 166 -9.96 -18.04 10.11
C ASN A 166 -9.62 -16.78 9.30
N LEU A 167 -9.50 -16.83 7.96
CA LEU A 167 -9.40 -15.59 7.17
C LEU A 167 -10.59 -14.65 7.37
N ALA A 168 -11.77 -15.20 7.64
CA ALA A 168 -12.95 -14.42 8.02
C ALA A 168 -12.77 -13.67 9.35
N PHE A 169 -11.89 -14.14 10.25
CA PHE A 169 -11.56 -13.47 11.51
C PHE A 169 -10.74 -12.21 11.26
N TYR A 170 -9.84 -12.24 10.28
CA TYR A 170 -8.99 -11.09 9.92
C TYR A 170 -9.71 -10.12 8.96
N PHE A 171 -10.63 -10.60 8.13
CA PHE A 171 -11.17 -9.84 6.99
C PHE A 171 -12.69 -10.03 6.79
N SER A 172 -13.46 -9.89 7.86
CA SER A 172 -14.92 -10.13 7.92
C SER A 172 -15.78 -9.39 6.88
N ASP A 173 -15.23 -8.40 6.17
CA ASP A 173 -15.94 -7.51 5.25
C ASP A 173 -15.59 -7.73 3.76
N LYS A 174 -14.88 -8.82 3.42
CA LYS A 174 -14.31 -9.01 2.07
C LYS A 174 -14.73 -10.34 1.43
N ALA A 175 -15.22 -10.27 0.19
CA ALA A 175 -15.38 -11.45 -0.66
C ALA A 175 -13.98 -11.93 -1.11
N ILE A 176 -13.38 -12.78 -0.28
CA ILE A 176 -12.09 -13.41 -0.54
C ILE A 176 -12.27 -14.46 -1.64
N HIS A 177 -11.36 -14.48 -2.61
CA HIS A 177 -11.25 -15.56 -3.59
C HIS A 177 -10.26 -16.60 -3.07
N ASP A 178 -10.69 -17.87 -3.06
CA ASP A 178 -9.94 -19.02 -2.59
C ASP A 178 -9.49 -18.98 -1.11
N ASN A 179 -8.82 -20.06 -0.70
CA ASN A 179 -8.10 -20.10 0.56
C ASN A 179 -6.87 -19.19 0.41
N GLY A 180 -6.76 -18.17 1.26
CA GLY A 180 -5.54 -17.39 1.40
C GLY A 180 -4.36 -18.26 1.87
N LEU A 181 -3.18 -17.67 1.91
CA LEU A 181 -1.94 -18.31 2.32
C LEU A 181 -1.40 -17.65 3.58
N THR A 182 -0.71 -18.41 4.41
CA THR A 182 0.00 -17.91 5.58
C THR A 182 1.47 -18.33 5.53
N LEU A 183 2.35 -17.42 5.92
CA LEU A 183 3.79 -17.61 6.08
C LEU A 183 4.21 -17.12 7.46
N LYS A 184 5.06 -17.86 8.17
CA LYS A 184 5.66 -17.37 9.42
C LYS A 184 6.67 -16.25 9.12
N ILE A 185 6.57 -15.14 9.84
CA ILE A 185 7.58 -14.07 9.86
C ILE A 185 8.08 -13.96 11.30
N GLY A 186 9.18 -14.65 11.61
CA GLY A 186 9.65 -14.74 13.01
C GLY A 186 8.76 -15.62 13.89
N GLU A 187 8.88 -15.44 15.21
CA GLU A 187 8.22 -16.31 16.20
C GLU A 187 6.77 -15.92 16.47
N ASP A 188 6.47 -14.62 16.49
CA ASP A 188 5.24 -14.04 16.99
C ASP A 188 4.33 -13.46 15.89
N ARG A 189 4.75 -13.54 14.62
CA ARG A 189 4.09 -12.90 13.49
C ARG A 189 3.92 -13.84 12.29
N GLU A 190 2.87 -13.57 11.55
CA GLU A 190 2.48 -14.28 10.35
C GLU A 190 2.20 -13.26 9.24
N LEU A 191 2.56 -13.61 8.02
CA LEU A 191 2.14 -12.91 6.82
C LEU A 191 1.00 -13.68 6.19
N VAL A 192 -0.16 -13.02 6.15
CA VAL A 192 -1.36 -13.54 5.50
C VAL A 192 -1.46 -12.91 4.13
N MET A 193 -1.67 -13.73 3.09
CA MET A 193 -1.79 -13.31 1.71
C MET A 193 -3.10 -13.83 1.13
N PHE A 194 -3.83 -13.03 0.38
CA PHE A 194 -5.10 -13.44 -0.21
C PHE A 194 -5.47 -12.58 -1.41
N CYS A 195 -6.43 -13.06 -2.20
CA CYS A 195 -6.97 -12.29 -3.31
C CYS A 195 -8.39 -11.81 -2.97
N LYS A 196 -8.66 -10.54 -3.25
CA LYS A 196 -9.97 -9.91 -3.01
C LYS A 196 -10.61 -9.54 -4.33
N LYS A 197 -11.92 -9.81 -4.49
CA LYS A 197 -12.68 -9.24 -5.59
C LYS A 197 -12.94 -7.75 -5.36
N ILE A 198 -12.61 -6.92 -6.35
CA ILE A 198 -12.97 -5.49 -6.32
C ILE A 198 -14.29 -5.33 -7.10
N ARG A 199 -15.31 -4.71 -6.47
CA ARG A 199 -16.52 -4.26 -7.16
C ARG A 199 -16.17 -2.98 -7.92
N SER A 200 -16.24 -3.01 -9.25
CA SER A 200 -15.94 -1.86 -10.09
C SER A 200 -17.13 -0.88 -10.08
N GLU A 201 -16.89 0.37 -9.65
CA GLU A 201 -17.82 1.50 -9.83
C GLU A 201 -17.35 2.49 -10.91
N SER A 202 -16.09 2.42 -11.32
CA SER A 202 -15.55 3.19 -12.45
C SER A 202 -14.62 2.29 -13.29
N LEU A 203 -14.36 2.71 -14.53
CA LEU A 203 -13.69 2.04 -15.68
C LEU A 203 -12.25 1.51 -15.41
N SER A 204 -12.06 0.82 -14.29
CA SER A 204 -10.84 0.18 -13.84
C SER A 204 -11.05 -1.32 -14.02
N TYR A 205 -10.50 -1.86 -15.10
CA TYR A 205 -10.60 -3.25 -15.53
C TYR A 205 -10.04 -4.29 -14.54
N CYS A 206 -9.55 -3.91 -13.36
CA CYS A 206 -9.02 -4.84 -12.35
C CYS A 206 -10.17 -5.48 -11.56
N HIS A 207 -10.46 -6.76 -11.82
CA HIS A 207 -11.47 -7.52 -11.07
C HIS A 207 -10.99 -8.01 -9.71
N TRP A 208 -9.67 -8.01 -9.48
CA TRP A 208 -9.02 -8.57 -8.30
C TRP A 208 -7.94 -7.63 -7.75
N SER A 209 -7.72 -7.67 -6.44
CA SER A 209 -6.46 -7.24 -5.81
C SER A 209 -5.81 -8.40 -5.09
N PHE A 210 -4.47 -8.45 -5.19
CA PHE A 210 -3.65 -9.22 -4.27
C PHE A 210 -3.45 -8.40 -2.99
N GLU A 211 -3.55 -9.06 -1.85
CA GLU A 211 -3.45 -8.46 -0.53
C GLU A 211 -2.47 -9.26 0.31
N MET A 212 -1.63 -8.57 1.07
CA MET A 212 -0.79 -9.18 2.10
C MET A 212 -0.75 -8.32 3.35
N GLU A 213 -0.80 -8.94 4.52
CA GLU A 213 -0.82 -8.26 5.81
C GLU A 213 -0.04 -9.04 6.87
N VAL A 214 0.72 -8.32 7.69
CA VAL A 214 1.41 -8.90 8.84
C VAL A 214 0.47 -8.91 10.03
N VAL A 215 0.20 -10.09 10.58
CA VAL A 215 -0.67 -10.30 11.73
C VAL A 215 0.10 -10.95 12.88
N SER A 216 -0.44 -10.87 14.09
CA SER A 216 0.09 -11.63 15.22
C SER A 216 -0.21 -13.11 15.04
N SER A 217 0.79 -13.96 15.30
CA SER A 217 0.60 -15.41 15.41
C SER A 217 -0.29 -15.70 16.61
N ALA A 218 -1.41 -16.39 16.43
CA ALA A 218 -2.36 -16.73 17.50
C ALA A 218 -1.83 -17.78 18.52
N THR A 219 -0.50 -17.89 18.72
CA THR A 219 0.14 -18.91 19.57
C THR A 219 0.87 -18.28 20.76
N ALA A 220 0.18 -17.44 21.55
CA ALA A 220 0.70 -16.98 22.86
C ALA A 220 -0.38 -16.63 23.90
N ALA A 221 -1.66 -17.01 23.70
CA ALA A 221 -2.72 -16.67 24.66
C ALA A 221 -3.80 -17.76 24.77
N SER A 222 -3.44 -18.92 25.34
CA SER A 222 -4.32 -19.75 26.20
C SER A 222 -3.63 -21.05 26.58
N THR A 223 -2.57 -20.97 27.39
CA THR A 223 -2.39 -21.98 28.44
C THR A 223 -3.25 -21.53 29.62
N VAL A 224 -4.49 -22.00 29.65
CA VAL A 224 -5.32 -21.94 30.87
C VAL A 224 -4.59 -22.76 31.94
N PRO A 225 -4.25 -22.21 33.11
CA PRO A 225 -3.84 -23.03 34.23
C PRO A 225 -5.08 -23.81 34.68
N THR A 226 -5.05 -25.13 34.53
CA THR A 226 -5.94 -26.02 35.28
C THR A 226 -5.78 -25.70 36.77
N PRO A 227 -6.86 -25.38 37.50
CA PRO A 227 -6.77 -25.29 38.95
C PRO A 227 -6.58 -26.70 39.48
N ASP A 228 -5.46 -26.95 40.13
CA ASP A 228 -5.30 -28.11 41.00
C ASP A 228 -6.30 -28.01 42.16
N PHE A 229 -6.89 -29.17 42.47
CA PHE A 229 -7.98 -29.50 43.38
C PHE A 229 -8.16 -28.65 44.65
#